data_AF-A0A2V9H531-F1
#
_entry.id   AF-A0A2V9H531-F1
#
_cell.length_a   1.000
_cell.length_b   1.000
_cell.length_c   1.000
_cell.angle_alpha   90.00
_cell.angle_beta   90.00
_cell.angle_gamma   90.00
#
_symmetry.space_group_name_H-M   'P 1'
#
loop_
_entity.id
_entity.type
_entity.pdbx_description
1 polymer ?
#
loop_
_entity_poly.entity_id
_entity_poly.type
_entity_poly.pdbx_seq_one_letter_code
_entity_poly.pdbx_strand_id
1 'polypeptide(L)'
;MALFGVYELGALGPLGKVGISYLASAFLLVGGIYLEKNERYRLLGRTGIGGGWALFFFSTYAIYHVAAMHVLDSLTLDCVLMLVVAIAMAAHTLRYRSQFVTGLAFLLAYTTVALSQDTVYSLSAGVVLAIGLVSIVLKMGWFELEVFGILSSYLNHLYWLYRILGIEGAHGRHFEEYHASLALLFFYWLTFRISYIARNIKTDFEERVSTLAALLNVLLLLGVMKFQSVQPELAYLALLVVGAFEFSLAQLPITKRRRQAFVVLSVVGATLMLAAVPFHYSGNNVAILWL
;
A
#
# COMPACT_ATOMS: atom_id res chain seq x y z
N MET A 1 -32.68 -8.61 20.35
CA MET A 1 -32.53 -9.19 19.00
C MET A 1 -31.08 -9.19 18.47
N ALA A 2 -30.16 -8.37 18.97
CA ALA A 2 -28.75 -8.38 18.54
C ALA A 2 -27.91 -9.57 19.03
N LEU A 3 -28.29 -10.23 20.13
CA LEU A 3 -27.56 -11.37 20.72
C LEU A 3 -27.82 -12.72 20.01
N PHE A 4 -28.97 -12.89 19.36
CA PHE A 4 -29.31 -14.14 18.65
C PHE A 4 -28.53 -14.32 17.34
N GLY A 5 -28.26 -13.24 16.62
CA GLY A 5 -27.46 -13.27 15.39
C GLY A 5 -26.01 -13.70 15.66
N VAL A 6 -25.43 -13.32 16.80
CA VAL A 6 -24.06 -13.70 17.18
C VAL A 6 -23.98 -15.20 17.51
N TYR A 7 -25.04 -15.79 18.08
CA TYR A 7 -25.08 -17.21 18.45
C TYR A 7 -25.28 -18.12 17.23
N GLU A 8 -26.14 -17.76 16.27
CA GLU A 8 -26.31 -18.51 15.02
C GLU A 8 -25.14 -18.32 14.04
N LEU A 9 -24.53 -17.13 13.97
CA LEU A 9 -23.28 -16.91 13.24
C LEU A 9 -22.10 -17.69 13.85
N GLY A 10 -22.17 -18.04 15.13
CA GLY A 10 -21.22 -18.95 15.79
C GLY A 10 -21.36 -20.41 15.35
N ALA A 11 -22.58 -20.85 14.98
CA ALA A 11 -22.90 -22.24 14.61
C ALA A 11 -22.73 -22.54 13.12
N LEU A 12 -22.62 -21.52 12.27
CA LEU A 12 -22.29 -21.67 10.86
C LEU A 12 -20.82 -22.07 10.72
N GLY A 13 -20.57 -23.25 10.13
CA GLY A 13 -19.23 -23.70 9.79
C GLY A 13 -18.50 -22.68 8.89
N PRO A 14 -17.17 -22.81 8.72
CA PRO A 14 -16.35 -21.85 7.96
C PRO A 14 -16.93 -21.48 6.59
N LEU A 15 -17.49 -22.48 5.88
CA LEU A 15 -18.19 -22.32 4.60
C LEU A 15 -19.42 -21.40 4.65
N GLY A 16 -20.20 -21.44 5.74
CA GLY A 16 -21.40 -20.61 5.90
C GLY A 16 -21.05 -19.14 6.13
N LYS A 17 -20.00 -18.86 6.89
CA LYS A 17 -19.48 -17.50 7.12
C LYS A 17 -18.94 -16.87 5.83
N VAL A 18 -18.18 -17.65 5.06
CA VAL A 18 -17.71 -17.27 3.72
C VAL A 18 -18.91 -17.02 2.79
N GLY A 19 -19.89 -17.92 2.75
CA GLY A 19 -21.08 -17.75 1.92
C GLY A 19 -21.85 -16.45 2.22
N ILE A 20 -22.05 -16.13 3.50
CA ILE A 20 -22.73 -14.90 3.92
C ILE A 20 -21.92 -13.66 3.54
N SER A 21 -20.59 -13.69 3.70
CA SER A 21 -19.76 -12.53 3.36
C SER A 21 -19.73 -12.28 1.85
N TYR A 22 -19.68 -13.33 1.02
CA TYR A 22 -19.83 -13.21 -0.43
C TYR A 22 -21.22 -12.71 -0.85
N LEU A 23 -22.29 -13.20 -0.22
CA LEU A 23 -23.65 -12.74 -0.49
C LEU A 23 -23.83 -11.27 -0.10
N ALA A 24 -23.33 -10.85 1.06
CA ALA A 24 -23.35 -9.46 1.49
C ALA A 24 -22.54 -8.55 0.55
N SER A 25 -21.37 -9.03 0.10
CA SER A 25 -20.54 -8.33 -0.88
C SER A 25 -21.28 -8.13 -2.20
N ALA A 26 -21.89 -9.21 -2.73
CA ALA A 26 -22.67 -9.17 -3.96
C ALA A 26 -23.90 -8.25 -3.84
N PHE A 27 -24.60 -8.29 -2.69
CA PHE A 27 -25.74 -7.43 -2.43
C PHE A 27 -25.35 -5.95 -2.41
N LEU A 28 -24.24 -5.60 -1.75
CA LEU A 28 -23.69 -4.24 -1.75
C LEU A 28 -23.26 -3.79 -3.15
N LEU A 29 -22.66 -4.68 -3.94
CA LEU A 29 -22.22 -4.39 -5.30
C LEU A 29 -23.40 -4.15 -6.24
N VAL A 30 -24.38 -5.05 -6.25
CA VAL A 30 -25.59 -4.94 -7.08
C VAL A 30 -26.46 -3.77 -6.63
N GLY A 31 -26.66 -3.61 -5.32
CA GLY A 31 -27.37 -2.49 -4.74
C GLY A 31 -26.70 -1.15 -5.07
N GLY A 32 -25.38 -1.09 -4.99
CA GLY A 32 -24.59 0.08 -5.38
C GLY A 32 -24.74 0.44 -6.85
N ILE A 33 -24.67 -0.55 -7.75
CA ILE A 33 -24.90 -0.37 -9.20
C ILE A 33 -26.32 0.13 -9.48
N TYR A 34 -27.32 -0.38 -8.76
CA TYR A 34 -28.70 0.05 -8.92
C TYR A 34 -28.94 1.48 -8.42
N LEU A 35 -28.44 1.82 -7.22
CA LEU A 35 -28.54 3.16 -6.65
C LEU A 35 -27.77 4.21 -7.46
N GLU A 36 -26.66 3.83 -8.10
CA GLU A 36 -25.88 4.77 -8.92
C GLU A 36 -26.66 5.30 -10.13
N LYS A 37 -27.66 4.55 -10.65
CA LYS A 37 -28.49 4.99 -11.77
C LYS A 37 -29.31 6.24 -11.47
N ASN A 38 -29.51 6.58 -10.20
CA ASN A 38 -30.32 7.70 -9.78
C ASN A 38 -29.41 8.85 -9.32
N GLU A 39 -29.48 10.03 -9.95
CA GLU A 39 -28.55 11.13 -9.70
C GLU A 39 -28.48 11.54 -8.22
N ARG A 40 -29.62 11.47 -7.52
CA ARG A 40 -29.75 11.78 -6.09
C ARG A 40 -28.95 10.83 -5.19
N TYR A 41 -28.76 9.58 -5.60
CA TYR A 41 -28.07 8.54 -4.84
C TYR A 41 -26.73 8.14 -5.44
N ARG A 42 -26.26 8.86 -6.46
CA ARG A 42 -25.03 8.54 -7.18
C ARG A 42 -23.82 8.38 -6.27
N LEU A 43 -23.68 9.24 -5.25
CA LEU A 43 -22.58 9.16 -4.28
C LEU A 43 -22.70 7.92 -3.37
N LEU A 44 -23.90 7.62 -2.88
CA LEU A 44 -24.16 6.45 -2.04
C LEU A 44 -23.99 5.13 -2.81
N GLY A 45 -24.48 5.08 -4.06
CA GLY A 45 -24.28 3.92 -4.95
C GLY A 45 -22.81 3.65 -5.21
N ARG A 46 -22.04 4.71 -5.50
CA ARG A 46 -20.59 4.67 -5.68
C ARG A 46 -19.84 4.15 -4.44
N THR A 47 -20.18 4.66 -3.25
CA THR A 47 -19.62 4.15 -1.99
C THR A 47 -20.01 2.69 -1.75
N GLY A 48 -21.24 2.29 -2.08
CA GLY A 48 -21.71 0.91 -1.99
C GLY A 48 -20.97 -0.06 -2.91
N ILE A 49 -20.67 0.35 -4.15
CA ILE A 49 -19.85 -0.42 -5.10
C ILE A 49 -18.44 -0.63 -4.54
N GLY A 50 -17.81 0.43 -4.02
CA GLY A 50 -16.48 0.35 -3.42
C GLY A 50 -16.46 -0.56 -2.19
N GLY A 51 -17.44 -0.43 -1.30
CA GLY A 51 -17.62 -1.29 -0.13
C GLY A 51 -17.90 -2.75 -0.50
N GLY A 52 -18.71 -3.01 -1.53
CA GLY A 52 -18.97 -4.35 -2.04
C GLY A 52 -17.72 -5.03 -2.57
N TRP A 53 -16.90 -4.33 -3.37
CA TRP A 53 -15.61 -4.87 -3.83
C TRP A 53 -14.62 -5.10 -2.69
N ALA A 54 -14.56 -4.19 -1.72
CA ALA A 54 -13.69 -4.36 -0.55
C ALA A 54 -14.10 -5.59 0.29
N LEU A 55 -15.39 -5.80 0.52
CA LEU A 55 -15.90 -6.99 1.19
C LEU A 55 -15.66 -8.27 0.37
N PHE A 56 -15.72 -8.21 -0.96
CA PHE A 56 -15.41 -9.35 -1.82
C PHE A 56 -13.93 -9.74 -1.72
N PHE A 57 -13.04 -8.75 -1.77
CA PHE A 57 -11.60 -8.94 -1.57
C PHE A 57 -11.29 -9.48 -0.17
N PHE A 58 -11.93 -8.92 0.86
CA PHE A 58 -11.82 -9.42 2.23
C PHE A 58 -12.29 -10.86 2.37
N SER A 59 -13.47 -11.18 1.81
CA SER A 59 -14.04 -12.52 1.86
C SER A 59 -13.11 -13.53 1.21
N THR A 60 -12.44 -13.13 0.14
CA THR A 60 -11.42 -13.96 -0.54
C THR A 60 -10.21 -14.18 0.37
N TYR A 61 -9.60 -13.11 0.87
CA TYR A 61 -8.47 -13.17 1.81
C TYR A 61 -8.78 -14.01 3.06
N ALA A 62 -9.98 -13.86 3.61
CA ALA A 62 -10.39 -14.52 4.84
C ALA A 62 -10.56 -16.04 4.71
N ILE A 63 -10.71 -16.56 3.49
CA ILE A 63 -10.85 -18.00 3.24
C ILE A 63 -9.58 -18.78 3.63
N TYR A 64 -8.40 -18.17 3.54
CA TYR A 64 -7.13 -18.79 3.94
C TYR A 64 -6.57 -18.18 5.24
N HIS A 65 -6.70 -16.88 5.44
CA HIS A 65 -6.00 -16.19 6.52
C HIS A 65 -6.78 -16.12 7.83
N VAL A 66 -8.11 -16.31 7.83
CA VAL A 66 -8.95 -16.19 9.03
C VAL A 66 -9.39 -17.57 9.50
N ALA A 67 -8.93 -17.99 10.68
CA ALA A 67 -9.26 -19.31 11.24
C ALA A 67 -10.77 -19.60 11.30
N ALA A 68 -11.59 -18.56 11.52
CA ALA A 68 -13.05 -18.68 11.56
C ALA A 68 -13.70 -18.89 10.18
N MET A 69 -13.00 -18.63 9.08
CA MET A 69 -13.44 -18.75 7.69
C MET A 69 -12.52 -19.65 6.84
N HIS A 70 -11.61 -20.40 7.48
CA HIS A 70 -10.63 -21.24 6.81
C HIS A 70 -11.31 -22.38 6.01
N VAL A 71 -11.22 -22.31 4.69
CA VAL A 71 -11.79 -23.31 3.76
C VAL A 71 -10.77 -23.79 2.73
N LEU A 72 -9.76 -22.99 2.40
CA LEU A 72 -8.66 -23.39 1.50
C LEU A 72 -7.41 -23.68 2.33
N ASP A 73 -6.78 -24.84 2.09
CA ASP A 73 -5.51 -25.21 2.72
C ASP A 73 -4.28 -24.78 1.89
N SER A 74 -4.48 -24.14 0.73
CA SER A 74 -3.41 -23.77 -0.21
C SER A 74 -3.24 -22.26 -0.36
N LEU A 75 -2.11 -21.75 0.16
CA LEU A 75 -1.71 -20.34 0.09
C LEU A 75 -1.62 -19.84 -1.36
N THR A 76 -1.08 -20.67 -2.27
CA THR A 76 -0.92 -20.30 -3.68
C THR A 76 -2.26 -20.08 -4.36
N LEU A 77 -3.27 -20.89 -4.01
CA LEU A 77 -4.62 -20.73 -4.56
C LEU A 77 -5.28 -19.46 -4.02
N ASP A 78 -5.11 -19.14 -2.74
CA ASP A 78 -5.62 -17.90 -2.14
C ASP A 78 -5.01 -16.66 -2.81
N CYS A 79 -3.68 -16.63 -2.97
CA CYS A 79 -3.02 -15.53 -3.66
C CYS A 79 -3.50 -15.35 -5.11
N VAL A 80 -3.71 -16.44 -5.85
CA VAL A 80 -4.25 -16.39 -7.23
C VAL A 80 -5.69 -15.87 -7.22
N LEU A 81 -6.54 -16.33 -6.30
CA LEU A 81 -7.91 -15.86 -6.15
C LEU A 81 -7.98 -14.37 -5.81
N MET A 82 -7.17 -13.92 -4.85
CA MET A 82 -7.06 -12.51 -4.50
C MET A 82 -6.58 -11.66 -5.68
N LEU A 83 -5.61 -12.16 -6.47
CA LEU A 83 -5.14 -11.51 -7.68
C LEU A 83 -6.27 -11.38 -8.71
N VAL A 84 -7.03 -12.45 -8.95
CA VAL A 84 -8.18 -12.44 -9.87
C VAL A 84 -9.24 -11.42 -9.42
N VAL A 85 -9.56 -11.38 -8.12
CA VAL A 85 -10.53 -10.43 -7.55
C VAL A 85 -10.01 -8.99 -7.66
N ALA A 86 -8.72 -8.76 -7.40
CA ALA A 86 -8.10 -7.45 -7.57
C ALA A 86 -8.14 -6.99 -9.05
N ILE A 87 -7.88 -7.89 -10.00
CA ILE A 87 -7.98 -7.61 -11.43
C ILE A 87 -9.44 -7.29 -11.82
N ALA A 88 -10.40 -8.06 -11.33
CA ALA A 88 -11.82 -7.83 -11.59
C ALA A 88 -12.30 -6.49 -11.02
N MET A 89 -11.87 -6.15 -9.80
CA MET A 89 -12.12 -4.86 -9.16
C MET A 89 -11.53 -3.71 -9.99
N ALA A 90 -10.27 -3.85 -10.43
CA ALA A 90 -9.60 -2.88 -11.27
C ALA A 90 -10.34 -2.71 -12.62
N ALA A 91 -10.72 -3.80 -13.28
CA ALA A 91 -11.44 -3.79 -14.55
C ALA A 91 -12.82 -3.11 -14.43
N HIS A 92 -13.57 -3.43 -13.37
CA HIS A 92 -14.88 -2.82 -13.10
C HIS A 92 -14.75 -1.31 -12.83
N THR A 93 -13.73 -0.94 -12.05
CA THR A 93 -13.42 0.46 -11.74
C THR A 93 -13.02 1.27 -12.96
N LEU A 94 -12.19 0.68 -13.85
CA LEU A 94 -11.80 1.29 -15.12
C LEU A 94 -13.01 1.58 -16.02
N ARG A 95 -14.08 0.78 -15.92
CA ARG A 95 -15.34 0.99 -16.65
C ARG A 95 -16.16 2.17 -16.09
N TYR A 96 -16.13 2.38 -14.77
CA TYR A 96 -16.92 3.42 -14.09
C TYR A 96 -16.23 4.80 -13.96
N ARG A 97 -14.93 4.89 -14.25
CA ARG A 97 -14.13 6.13 -14.24
C ARG A 97 -14.28 7.00 -12.97
N SER A 98 -14.58 6.41 -11.81
CA SER A 98 -14.72 7.16 -10.56
C SER A 98 -13.50 7.00 -9.67
N GLN A 99 -12.68 8.04 -9.63
CA GLN A 99 -11.49 8.12 -8.79
C GLN A 99 -11.82 7.91 -7.30
N PHE A 100 -12.91 8.52 -6.81
CA PHE A 100 -13.33 8.44 -5.41
C PHE A 100 -13.70 7.00 -4.97
N VAL A 101 -14.46 6.27 -5.80
CA VAL A 101 -14.84 4.88 -5.52
C VAL A 101 -13.63 3.97 -5.43
N THR A 102 -12.70 4.17 -6.36
CA THR A 102 -11.44 3.44 -6.40
C THR A 102 -10.67 3.66 -5.12
N GLY A 103 -10.49 4.94 -4.73
CA GLY A 103 -9.77 5.29 -3.52
C GLY A 103 -10.37 4.67 -2.26
N LEU A 104 -11.69 4.72 -2.12
CA LEU A 104 -12.38 4.07 -0.99
C LEU A 104 -12.20 2.55 -1.00
N ALA A 105 -12.35 1.89 -2.15
CA ALA A 105 -12.18 0.45 -2.25
C ALA A 105 -10.76 0.01 -1.86
N PHE A 106 -9.74 0.71 -2.34
CA PHE A 106 -8.35 0.44 -1.96
C PHE A 106 -8.09 0.76 -0.49
N LEU A 107 -8.58 1.87 0.05
CA LEU A 107 -8.39 2.25 1.45
C LEU A 107 -9.03 1.22 2.39
N LEU A 108 -10.24 0.76 2.06
CA LEU A 108 -10.91 -0.32 2.76
C LEU A 108 -10.09 -1.62 2.67
N ALA A 109 -9.63 -2.00 1.47
CA ALA A 109 -8.80 -3.19 1.30
C ALA A 109 -7.51 -3.13 2.13
N TYR A 110 -6.80 -2.01 2.14
CA TYR A 110 -5.60 -1.82 2.98
C TYR A 110 -5.93 -1.91 4.48
N THR A 111 -7.00 -1.26 4.94
CA THR A 111 -7.45 -1.31 6.34
C THR A 111 -7.82 -2.73 6.75
N THR A 112 -8.50 -3.45 5.86
CA THR A 112 -8.85 -4.83 6.08
C THR A 112 -7.63 -5.73 6.23
N VAL A 113 -6.65 -5.60 5.34
CA VAL A 113 -5.38 -6.35 5.43
C VAL A 113 -4.66 -6.02 6.74
N ALA A 114 -4.65 -4.74 7.15
CA ALA A 114 -4.09 -4.29 8.42
C ALA A 114 -4.71 -4.97 9.65
N LEU A 115 -6.03 -5.13 9.65
CA LEU A 115 -6.78 -5.68 10.78
C LEU A 115 -6.75 -7.21 10.82
N SER A 116 -6.52 -7.88 9.68
CA SER A 116 -6.91 -9.28 9.52
C SER A 116 -5.84 -10.33 9.83
N GLN A 117 -4.59 -9.97 10.23
CA GLN A 117 -3.68 -10.74 11.11
C GLN A 117 -2.20 -10.27 11.03
N ASP A 118 -1.41 -10.69 12.03
CA ASP A 118 -0.04 -10.23 12.36
C ASP A 118 1.11 -10.84 11.55
N THR A 119 0.83 -11.59 10.49
CA THR A 119 1.88 -12.33 9.77
C THR A 119 2.41 -11.56 8.56
N VAL A 120 3.68 -11.81 8.22
CA VAL A 120 4.37 -11.27 7.03
C VAL A 120 3.58 -11.54 5.73
N TYR A 121 2.81 -12.63 5.69
CA TYR A 121 1.97 -12.99 4.56
C TYR A 121 0.83 -11.99 4.31
N SER A 122 0.24 -11.42 5.37
CA SER A 122 -0.73 -10.32 5.24
C SER A 122 -0.11 -9.11 4.53
N LEU A 123 1.15 -8.79 4.84
CA LEU A 123 1.86 -7.69 4.19
C LEU A 123 2.15 -7.95 2.71
N SER A 124 2.32 -9.21 2.29
CA SER A 124 2.48 -9.53 0.87
C SER A 124 1.24 -9.16 0.03
N ALA A 125 0.03 -9.26 0.61
CA ALA A 125 -1.19 -8.78 -0.01
C ALA A 125 -1.18 -7.25 -0.20
N GLY A 126 -0.51 -6.51 0.71
CA GLY A 126 -0.25 -5.08 0.56
C GLY A 126 0.55 -4.75 -0.71
N VAL A 127 1.54 -5.57 -1.08
CA VAL A 127 2.32 -5.38 -2.32
C VAL A 127 1.44 -5.60 -3.55
N VAL A 128 0.59 -6.62 -3.53
CA VAL A 128 -0.36 -6.89 -4.63
C VAL A 128 -1.33 -5.72 -4.80
N LEU A 129 -1.83 -5.17 -3.69
CA LEU A 129 -2.68 -3.97 -3.71
C LEU A 129 -1.92 -2.75 -4.25
N ALA A 130 -0.65 -2.55 -3.88
CA ALA A 130 0.15 -1.44 -4.38
C ALA A 130 0.37 -1.52 -5.89
N ILE A 131 0.68 -2.71 -6.42
CA ILE A 131 0.84 -2.96 -7.86
C ILE A 131 -0.49 -2.71 -8.60
N GLY A 132 -1.61 -3.22 -8.05
CA GLY A 132 -2.94 -3.00 -8.62
C GLY A 132 -3.30 -1.52 -8.69
N LEU A 133 -3.02 -0.77 -7.62
CA LEU A 133 -3.24 0.68 -7.57
C LEU A 133 -2.38 1.43 -8.59
N VAL A 134 -1.07 1.15 -8.63
CA VAL A 134 -0.14 1.78 -9.58
C VAL A 134 -0.58 1.53 -11.03
N SER A 135 -1.05 0.32 -11.33
CA SER A 135 -1.57 -0.03 -12.67
C SER A 135 -2.76 0.86 -13.07
N ILE A 136 -3.66 1.15 -12.13
CA ILE A 136 -4.82 2.03 -12.35
C ILE A 136 -4.35 3.48 -12.49
N VAL A 137 -3.46 3.95 -11.62
CA VAL A 137 -2.93 5.32 -11.64
C VAL A 137 -2.23 5.62 -12.97
N LEU A 138 -1.37 4.72 -13.45
CA LEU A 138 -0.67 4.87 -14.73
C LEU A 138 -1.64 4.88 -15.93
N LYS A 139 -2.70 4.08 -15.89
CA LYS A 139 -3.68 3.99 -16.97
C LYS A 139 -4.65 5.17 -17.00
N MET A 140 -5.06 5.67 -15.83
CA MET A 140 -6.11 6.67 -15.69
C MET A 140 -5.61 8.10 -15.43
N GLY A 141 -4.35 8.26 -15.03
CA GLY A 141 -3.78 9.57 -14.65
C GLY A 141 -4.23 10.07 -13.26
N TRP A 142 -4.75 9.18 -12.41
CA TRP A 142 -5.27 9.54 -11.09
C TRP A 142 -4.19 9.61 -10.01
N PHE A 143 -3.24 10.54 -10.14
CA PHE A 143 -2.06 10.59 -9.27
C PHE A 143 -2.36 10.88 -7.79
N GLU A 144 -3.49 11.51 -7.47
CA GLU A 144 -3.91 11.70 -6.07
C GLU A 144 -4.11 10.37 -5.33
N LEU A 145 -4.65 9.36 -6.02
CA LEU A 145 -4.88 8.04 -5.43
C LEU A 145 -3.58 7.36 -5.02
N GLU A 146 -2.50 7.65 -5.73
CA GLU A 146 -1.20 7.10 -5.38
C GLU A 146 -0.68 7.66 -4.06
N VAL A 147 -0.92 8.95 -3.76
CA VAL A 147 -0.53 9.54 -2.47
C VAL A 147 -1.21 8.77 -1.33
N PHE A 148 -2.51 8.48 -1.48
CA PHE A 148 -3.24 7.64 -0.53
C PHE A 148 -2.69 6.21 -0.48
N GLY A 149 -2.35 5.62 -1.62
CA GLY A 149 -1.73 4.30 -1.68
C GLY A 149 -0.40 4.20 -0.95
N ILE A 150 0.45 5.21 -1.13
CA ILE A 150 1.73 5.35 -0.44
C ILE A 150 1.48 5.43 1.07
N LEU A 151 0.62 6.36 1.51
CA LEU A 151 0.29 6.49 2.93
C LEU A 151 -0.26 5.20 3.51
N SER A 152 -1.25 4.58 2.86
CA SER A 152 -1.86 3.33 3.32
C SER A 152 -0.84 2.19 3.42
N SER A 153 0.05 2.04 2.44
CA SER A 153 1.06 0.96 2.44
C SER A 153 2.04 1.12 3.59
N TYR A 154 2.64 2.30 3.74
CA TYR A 154 3.65 2.54 4.78
C TYR A 154 3.04 2.65 6.17
N LEU A 155 1.86 3.26 6.35
CA LEU A 155 1.19 3.33 7.65
C LEU A 155 0.73 1.95 8.11
N ASN A 156 0.25 1.10 7.21
CA ASN A 156 -0.10 -0.27 7.55
C ASN A 156 1.15 -1.06 7.98
N HIS A 157 2.24 -0.94 7.23
CA HIS A 157 3.52 -1.55 7.57
C HIS A 157 4.06 -1.05 8.92
N LEU A 158 3.96 0.26 9.18
CA LEU A 158 4.38 0.86 10.44
C LEU A 158 3.49 0.40 11.61
N TYR A 159 2.18 0.27 11.41
CA TYR A 159 1.26 -0.26 12.40
C TYR A 159 1.60 -1.70 12.79
N TRP A 160 1.91 -2.54 11.80
CA TRP A 160 2.39 -3.90 12.03
C TRP A 160 3.71 -3.92 12.82
N LEU A 161 4.70 -3.09 12.44
CA LEU A 161 5.95 -2.97 13.19
C LEU A 161 5.73 -2.45 14.61
N TYR A 162 4.85 -1.47 14.80
CA TYR A 162 4.51 -0.92 16.11
C TYR A 162 3.92 -2.00 17.03
N ARG A 163 3.14 -2.94 16.49
CA ARG A 163 2.58 -4.05 17.25
C ARG A 163 3.62 -5.09 17.65
N ILE A 164 4.64 -5.31 16.82
CA ILE A 164 5.74 -6.26 17.10
C ILE A 164 6.79 -5.65 18.03
N LEU A 165 7.22 -4.42 17.74
CA LEU A 165 8.38 -3.78 18.38
C LEU A 165 7.98 -2.81 19.51
N GLY A 166 6.70 -2.49 19.66
CA GLY A 166 6.20 -1.52 20.62
C GLY A 166 6.46 -0.07 20.21
N ILE A 167 6.16 0.87 21.13
CA ILE A 167 6.28 2.33 20.91
C ILE A 167 7.72 2.74 20.59
N GLU A 168 8.68 2.04 21.18
CA GLU A 168 10.09 2.36 21.05
C GLU A 168 10.63 1.92 19.66
N GLY A 169 10.07 0.89 19.02
CA GLY A 169 10.64 0.35 17.78
C GLY A 169 11.88 -0.52 18.04
N ALA A 170 12.62 -0.89 16.99
CA ALA A 170 13.62 -1.98 17.10
C ALA A 170 14.78 -1.66 18.06
N HIS A 171 15.26 -0.42 18.15
CA HIS A 171 16.36 -0.01 19.05
C HIS A 171 17.56 -0.97 19.06
N GLY A 172 17.91 -1.56 17.91
CA GLY A 172 19.02 -2.52 17.85
C GLY A 172 18.66 -3.98 18.14
N ARG A 173 17.40 -4.29 18.45
CA ARG A 173 16.93 -5.66 18.68
C ARG A 173 16.59 -6.33 17.36
N HIS A 174 17.26 -7.45 17.08
CA HIS A 174 16.92 -8.31 15.96
C HIS A 174 15.54 -8.95 16.18
N PHE A 175 14.75 -9.04 15.11
CA PHE A 175 13.49 -9.79 15.06
C PHE A 175 13.49 -10.68 13.82
N GLU A 176 12.80 -11.82 13.87
CA GLU A 176 12.87 -12.87 12.85
C GLU A 176 12.43 -12.36 11.46
N GLU A 177 11.44 -11.48 11.43
CA GLU A 177 10.84 -10.95 10.21
C GLU A 177 11.57 -9.74 9.60
N TYR A 178 12.73 -9.34 10.14
CA TYR A 178 13.45 -8.13 9.70
C TYR A 178 13.75 -8.12 8.20
N HIS A 179 14.27 -9.23 7.67
CA HIS A 179 14.62 -9.33 6.26
C HIS A 179 13.39 -9.26 5.35
N ALA A 180 12.28 -9.91 5.75
CA ALA A 180 11.05 -9.86 4.99
C ALA A 180 10.42 -8.46 5.02
N SER A 181 10.44 -7.81 6.19
CA SER A 181 9.99 -6.42 6.35
C SER A 181 10.79 -5.46 5.48
N LEU A 182 12.12 -5.58 5.48
CA LEU A 182 13.01 -4.78 4.63
C LEU A 182 12.72 -5.03 3.14
N ALA A 183 12.57 -6.29 2.72
CA ALA A 183 12.23 -6.62 1.34
C ALA A 183 10.89 -5.98 0.91
N LEU A 184 9.86 -6.07 1.75
CA LEU A 184 8.55 -5.46 1.48
C LEU A 184 8.62 -3.94 1.33
N LEU A 185 9.37 -3.24 2.19
CA LEU A 185 9.59 -1.80 2.05
C LEU A 185 10.27 -1.43 0.73
N PHE A 186 11.29 -2.20 0.32
CA PHE A 186 11.92 -2.00 -0.98
C PHE A 186 10.95 -2.26 -2.14
N PHE A 187 10.07 -3.27 -2.03
CA PHE A 187 9.03 -3.52 -3.03
C PHE A 187 8.03 -2.37 -3.13
N TYR A 188 7.54 -1.83 -2.02
CA TYR A 188 6.66 -0.65 -2.03
C TYR A 188 7.35 0.54 -2.68
N TRP A 189 8.56 0.85 -2.20
CA TRP A 189 9.34 1.96 -2.72
C TRP A 189 9.55 1.84 -4.23
N LEU A 190 10.00 0.68 -4.70
CA LEU A 190 10.24 0.43 -6.13
C LEU A 190 8.95 0.53 -6.95
N THR A 191 7.84 -0.02 -6.45
CA THR A 191 6.54 0.00 -7.13
C THR A 191 6.05 1.43 -7.36
N PHE A 192 6.05 2.27 -6.33
CA PHE A 192 5.67 3.68 -6.46
C PHE A 192 6.71 4.51 -7.23
N ARG A 193 8.00 4.14 -7.16
CA ARG A 193 9.06 4.83 -7.92
C ARG A 193 8.96 4.56 -9.41
N ILE A 194 8.72 3.30 -9.81
CA ILE A 194 8.45 2.93 -11.21
C ILE A 194 7.25 3.72 -11.73
N SER A 195 6.18 3.81 -10.93
CA SER A 195 5.02 4.63 -11.26
C SER A 195 5.39 6.10 -11.49
N TYR A 196 6.27 6.68 -10.67
CA TYR A 196 6.71 8.08 -10.82
C TYR A 196 7.44 8.33 -12.15
N ILE A 197 8.28 7.38 -12.58
CA ILE A 197 9.08 7.48 -13.80
C ILE A 197 8.22 7.18 -15.04
N ALA A 198 7.34 6.18 -14.98
CA ALA A 198 6.56 5.70 -16.11
C ALA A 198 5.36 6.59 -16.45
N ARG A 199 4.89 7.45 -15.53
CA ARG A 199 3.70 8.28 -15.78
C ARG A 199 3.96 9.39 -16.79
N ASN A 200 2.90 9.72 -17.52
CA ASN A 200 2.85 10.87 -18.41
C ASN A 200 2.06 12.00 -17.75
N ILE A 201 2.66 13.19 -17.65
CA ILE A 201 2.08 14.35 -16.97
C ILE A 201 1.60 15.35 -17.98
N LYS A 202 0.35 15.79 -17.82
CA LYS A 202 -0.32 16.72 -18.74
C LYS A 202 -0.52 18.10 -18.12
N THR A 203 -0.64 18.17 -16.79
CA THR A 203 -0.94 19.43 -16.08
C THR A 203 0.04 19.71 -14.95
N ASP A 204 0.20 20.99 -14.60
CA ASP A 204 1.07 21.40 -13.48
C ASP A 204 0.59 20.84 -12.13
N PHE A 205 -0.72 20.65 -11.98
CA PHE A 205 -1.28 20.03 -10.78
C PHE A 205 -0.86 18.56 -10.65
N GLU A 206 -0.95 17.79 -11.74
CA GLU A 206 -0.49 16.40 -11.79
C GLU A 206 1.01 16.28 -11.48
N GLU A 207 1.83 17.23 -11.95
CA GLU A 207 3.27 17.25 -11.64
C GLU A 207 3.54 17.53 -10.15
N ARG A 208 2.82 18.48 -9.55
CA ARG A 208 2.91 18.78 -8.11
C ARG A 208 2.53 17.57 -7.26
N VAL A 209 1.40 16.94 -7.56
CA VAL A 209 0.93 15.73 -6.85
C VAL A 209 1.91 14.57 -7.03
N SER A 210 2.44 14.40 -8.24
CA SER A 210 3.44 13.35 -8.52
C SER A 210 4.75 13.59 -7.77
N THR A 211 5.20 14.85 -7.69
CA THR A 211 6.40 15.21 -6.93
C THR A 211 6.19 15.00 -5.43
N LEU A 212 5.02 15.36 -4.91
CA LEU A 212 4.62 15.07 -3.53
C LEU A 212 4.69 13.56 -3.27
N ALA A 213 4.07 12.73 -4.11
CA ALA A 213 4.12 11.28 -4.01
C ALA A 213 5.57 10.76 -4.04
N ALA A 214 6.41 11.28 -4.94
CA ALA A 214 7.80 10.88 -5.06
C ALA A 214 8.63 11.15 -3.79
N LEU A 215 8.44 12.33 -3.19
CA LEU A 215 9.12 12.73 -1.95
C LEU A 215 8.58 11.94 -0.75
N LEU A 216 7.26 11.82 -0.66
CA LEU A 216 6.59 11.07 0.39
C LEU A 216 7.04 9.60 0.41
N ASN A 217 7.21 8.98 -0.76
CA ASN A 217 7.71 7.61 -0.88
C ASN A 217 9.10 7.43 -0.26
N VAL A 218 10.03 8.39 -0.47
CA VAL A 218 11.37 8.32 0.15
C VAL A 218 11.30 8.59 1.65
N LEU A 219 10.53 9.61 2.05
CA LEU A 219 10.41 10.00 3.45
C LEU A 219 9.83 8.86 4.30
N LEU A 220 8.78 8.20 3.81
CA LEU A 220 8.17 7.08 4.51
C LEU A 220 9.06 5.83 4.50
N LEU A 221 9.76 5.54 3.39
CA LEU A 221 10.76 4.47 3.37
C LEU A 221 11.80 4.67 4.48
N LEU A 222 12.44 5.85 4.52
CA LEU A 222 13.48 6.15 5.51
C LEU A 222 12.93 6.21 6.93
N GLY A 223 11.73 6.76 7.12
CA GLY A 223 11.05 6.81 8.41
C GLY A 223 10.77 5.42 8.98
N VAL A 224 10.23 4.51 8.16
CA VAL A 224 9.94 3.14 8.59
C VAL A 224 11.22 2.33 8.75
N MET A 225 12.21 2.50 7.85
CA MET A 225 13.53 1.87 8.01
C MET A 225 14.23 2.29 9.31
N LYS A 226 14.12 3.56 9.70
CA LYS A 226 14.62 4.05 10.99
C LYS A 226 13.90 3.39 12.15
N PHE A 227 12.57 3.25 12.07
CA PHE A 227 11.77 2.62 13.12
C PHE A 227 12.13 1.14 13.37
N GLN A 228 12.42 0.39 12.30
CA GLN A 228 12.89 -1.00 12.39
C GLN A 228 14.42 -1.14 12.41
N SER A 229 15.18 -0.06 12.68
CA SER A 229 16.64 -0.09 12.59
C SER A 229 17.24 -1.02 13.65
N VAL A 230 17.72 -2.18 13.19
CA VAL A 230 18.39 -3.19 14.01
C VAL A 230 19.89 -2.91 14.14
N GLN A 231 20.51 -2.25 13.17
CA GLN A 231 21.91 -1.86 13.24
C GLN A 231 22.04 -0.39 12.81
N PRO A 232 21.94 0.57 13.76
CA PRO A 232 22.03 2.00 13.45
C PRO A 232 23.33 2.37 12.73
N GLU A 233 24.40 1.62 12.99
CA GLU A 233 25.70 1.77 12.35
C GLU A 233 25.65 1.51 10.84
N LEU A 234 24.71 0.70 10.33
CA LEU A 234 24.56 0.44 8.89
C LEU A 234 23.60 1.43 8.21
N ALA A 235 23.04 2.40 8.95
CA ALA A 235 22.12 3.38 8.38
C ALA A 235 22.75 4.19 7.24
N TYR A 236 24.07 4.46 7.31
CA TYR A 236 24.77 5.14 6.21
C TYR A 236 24.74 4.33 4.90
N LEU A 237 24.84 3.00 4.96
CA LEU A 237 24.76 2.15 3.77
C LEU A 237 23.37 2.22 3.15
N ALA A 238 22.32 2.18 3.97
CA ALA A 238 20.95 2.32 3.49
C ALA A 238 20.74 3.67 2.77
N LEU A 239 21.20 4.78 3.37
CA LEU A 239 21.15 6.11 2.76
C LEU A 239 21.95 6.17 1.45
N LEU A 240 23.14 5.59 1.44
CA LEU A 240 24.01 5.58 0.26
C LEU A 240 23.43 4.75 -0.89
N VAL A 241 22.89 3.55 -0.60
CA VAL A 241 22.29 2.66 -1.60
C VAL A 241 21.01 3.27 -2.16
N VAL A 242 20.09 3.74 -1.30
CA VAL A 242 18.86 4.38 -1.75
C VAL A 242 19.18 5.67 -2.53
N GLY A 243 20.11 6.48 -2.03
CA GLY A 243 20.56 7.71 -2.70
C GLY A 243 21.18 7.44 -4.08
N ALA A 244 22.08 6.46 -4.18
CA ALA A 244 22.70 6.07 -5.45
C ALA A 244 21.65 5.52 -6.45
N PHE A 245 20.65 4.78 -5.97
CA PHE A 245 19.59 4.27 -6.82
C PHE A 245 18.68 5.39 -7.32
N GLU A 246 18.22 6.30 -6.46
CA GLU A 246 17.45 7.48 -6.85
C GLU A 246 18.22 8.35 -7.86
N PHE A 247 19.52 8.56 -7.62
CA PHE A 247 20.38 9.31 -8.54
C PHE A 247 20.51 8.59 -9.90
N SER A 248 20.70 7.27 -9.90
CA SER A 248 20.80 6.47 -11.13
C SER A 248 19.50 6.51 -11.94
N LEU A 249 18.34 6.43 -11.26
CA LEU A 249 17.04 6.58 -11.87
C LEU A 249 16.81 7.99 -12.46
N ALA A 250 17.39 9.02 -11.84
CA ALA A 250 17.41 10.38 -12.39
C ALA A 250 18.11 10.44 -13.74
N GLN A 251 19.16 9.63 -13.93
CA GLN A 251 19.97 9.63 -15.15
C GLN A 251 19.32 8.93 -16.35
N LEU A 252 18.19 8.25 -16.15
CA LEU A 252 17.49 7.54 -17.23
C LEU A 252 16.98 8.51 -18.31
N PRO A 253 17.00 8.11 -19.60
CA PRO A 253 16.54 8.97 -20.69
C PRO A 253 15.08 9.42 -20.53
N ILE A 254 14.24 8.55 -19.96
CA ILE A 254 12.81 8.83 -19.70
C ILE A 254 12.67 9.95 -18.66
N THR A 255 13.44 9.89 -17.58
CA THR A 255 13.44 10.88 -16.51
C THR A 255 14.04 12.22 -16.98
N LYS A 256 15.13 12.18 -17.76
CA LYS A 256 15.76 13.39 -18.32
C LYS A 256 14.85 14.21 -19.23
N ARG A 257 13.88 13.57 -19.90
CA ARG A 257 12.87 14.26 -20.70
C ARG A 257 11.92 15.10 -19.85
N ARG A 258 11.74 14.77 -18.57
CA ARG A 258 10.91 15.51 -17.61
C ARG A 258 11.81 16.27 -16.62
N ARG A 259 12.04 17.57 -16.89
CA ARG A 259 12.97 18.41 -16.10
C ARG A 259 12.71 18.34 -14.59
N GLN A 260 11.46 18.39 -14.14
CA GLN A 260 11.13 18.33 -12.73
C GLN A 260 11.52 16.98 -12.11
N ALA A 261 11.19 15.87 -12.76
CA ALA A 261 11.59 14.53 -12.33
C ALA A 261 13.12 14.36 -12.25
N PHE A 262 13.85 14.87 -13.24
CA PHE A 262 15.31 14.86 -13.23
C PHE A 262 15.88 15.63 -12.02
N VAL A 263 15.39 16.84 -11.77
CA VAL A 263 15.85 17.68 -10.66
C VAL A 263 15.52 17.02 -9.32
N VAL A 264 14.28 16.57 -9.13
CA VAL A 264 13.83 15.98 -7.86
C VAL A 264 14.64 14.73 -7.52
N LEU A 265 14.77 13.76 -8.43
CA LEU A 265 15.52 12.53 -8.15
C LEU A 265 17.01 12.79 -7.98
N SER A 266 17.60 13.70 -8.76
CA SER A 266 19.03 14.03 -8.63
C SER A 266 19.32 14.70 -7.30
N VAL A 267 18.49 15.66 -6.88
CA VAL A 267 18.64 16.37 -5.60
C VAL A 267 18.41 15.41 -4.44
N VAL A 268 17.35 14.61 -4.47
CA VAL A 268 17.09 13.62 -3.41
C VAL A 268 18.23 12.60 -3.32
N GLY A 269 18.66 12.04 -4.46
CA GLY A 269 19.76 11.09 -4.51
C GLY A 269 21.07 11.67 -3.98
N ALA A 270 21.45 12.87 -4.43
CA ALA A 270 22.65 13.56 -3.96
C ALA A 270 22.58 13.89 -2.47
N THR A 271 21.45 14.40 -1.97
CA THR A 271 21.27 14.71 -0.55
C THR A 271 21.39 13.47 0.31
N LEU A 272 20.81 12.33 -0.10
CA LEU A 272 20.91 11.08 0.66
C LEU A 272 22.34 10.52 0.67
N MET A 273 23.05 10.58 -0.46
CA MET A 273 24.45 10.19 -0.54
C MET A 273 25.35 11.08 0.32
N LEU A 274 25.11 12.39 0.32
CA LEU A 274 25.83 13.34 1.18
C LEU A 274 25.52 13.10 2.65
N ALA A 275 24.26 12.83 3.00
CA ALA A 275 23.83 12.51 4.35
C ALA A 275 24.42 11.18 4.86
N ALA A 276 24.80 10.25 3.99
CA ALA A 276 25.44 9.00 4.41
C ALA A 276 26.81 9.23 5.08
N VAL A 277 27.58 10.21 4.61
CA VAL A 277 28.93 10.51 5.13
C VAL A 277 28.93 10.84 6.63
N PRO A 278 28.16 11.81 7.14
CA PRO A 278 28.13 12.10 8.57
C PRO A 278 27.58 10.93 9.39
N PHE A 279 26.68 10.10 8.84
CA PHE A 279 26.21 8.90 9.55
C PHE A 279 27.28 7.82 9.73
N HIS A 280 28.28 7.74 8.85
CA HIS A 280 29.42 6.83 9.00
C HIS A 280 30.47 7.37 10.00
N TYR A 281 30.73 8.68 9.97
CA TYR A 281 31.84 9.27 10.75
C TYR A 281 31.42 9.89 12.08
N SER A 282 30.15 10.27 12.26
CA SER A 282 29.65 10.83 13.51
C SER A 282 28.85 9.78 14.27
N GLY A 283 29.48 9.11 15.23
CA GLY A 283 28.81 8.20 16.17
C GLY A 283 27.77 8.89 17.09
N ASN A 284 27.37 10.15 16.85
CA ASN A 284 26.26 10.79 17.54
C ASN A 284 25.75 12.08 16.86
N ASN A 285 24.44 12.12 16.59
CA ASN A 285 23.42 13.19 16.54
C ASN A 285 23.70 14.70 16.30
N VAL A 286 24.92 15.19 16.10
CA VAL A 286 25.17 16.67 16.07
C VAL A 286 25.33 17.24 14.66
N ALA A 287 25.60 16.41 13.65
CA ALA A 287 25.88 16.90 12.29
C ALA A 287 24.63 17.34 11.50
N ILE A 288 23.41 17.01 11.95
CA ILE A 288 22.16 17.38 11.26
C ILE A 288 21.79 18.86 11.48
N LEU A 289 22.33 19.53 12.51
CA LEU A 289 22.02 20.93 12.82
C LEU A 289 22.89 21.96 12.05
N TRP A 290 23.81 21.50 11.20
CA TRP A 290 24.77 22.36 10.50
C TRP A 290 24.60 22.41 8.97
N LEU A 291 23.59 21.71 8.42
CA LEU A 291 23.16 21.80 7.02
C LEU A 291 21.77 22.44 6.94
#